data_AF-A0A392PBR5-F1
#
_entry.id   AF-A0A392PBR5-F1
#
_cell.length_a   1.000
_cell.length_b   1.000
_cell.length_c   1.000
_cell.angle_alpha   90.00
_cell.angle_beta   90.00
_cell.angle_gamma   90.00
#
_symmetry.space_group_name_H-M   'P 1'
#
loop_
_entity.id
_entity.type
_entity.pdbx_description
1 polymer ?
#
loop_
_entity_poly.entity_id
_entity_poly.type
_entity_poly.pdbx_seq_one_letter_code
_entity_poly.pdbx_strand_id
1 'polypeptide(L)'
;SHSIRDFDNHATRIVGKYETVDTYYRRCSSSTYVQSVSIPLLCISALDDPVCTREAIPWDECRANKNVVLATIKHGGHLAFFEGITASSLW
;
A
#
# COMPACT_ATOMS: atom_id res chain seq x y z
N SER A 1 -18.05 -13.12 -1.64
CA SER A 1 -16.80 -12.33 -1.66
C SER A 1 -17.04 -11.07 -0.85
N HIS A 2 -16.18 -10.77 0.11
CA HIS A 2 -16.24 -9.55 0.94
C HIS A 2 -14.82 -8.97 1.01
N SER A 3 -14.30 -8.45 -0.11
CA SER A 3 -12.97 -7.83 -0.17
C SER A 3 -13.05 -6.30 -0.04
N ILE A 4 -11.94 -5.65 0.31
CA ILE A 4 -11.80 -4.18 0.24
C ILE A 4 -12.13 -3.69 -1.17
N ARG A 5 -11.68 -4.41 -2.20
CA ARG A 5 -12.00 -4.09 -3.60
C ARG A 5 -13.49 -4.14 -3.90
N ASP A 6 -14.23 -5.08 -3.32
CA ASP A 6 -15.69 -5.13 -3.45
C ASP A 6 -16.34 -3.91 -2.79
N PHE A 7 -15.87 -3.51 -1.60
CA PHE A 7 -16.32 -2.29 -0.93
C PHE A 7 -16.01 -1.05 -1.78
N ASP A 8 -14.80 -0.93 -2.31
CA ASP A 8 -14.40 0.21 -3.13
C ASP A 8 -15.18 0.27 -4.44
N ASN A 9 -15.54 -0.89 -5.01
CA ASN A 9 -16.35 -0.96 -6.20
C ASN A 9 -17.83 -0.57 -5.97
N HIS A 10 -18.37 -0.75 -4.77
CA HIS A 10 -19.79 -0.45 -4.47
C HIS A 10 -19.99 0.85 -3.69
N ALA A 11 -18.95 1.39 -3.06
CA ALA A 11 -19.02 2.61 -2.26
C ALA A 11 -17.97 3.64 -2.70
N THR A 12 -16.68 3.36 -2.50
CA THR A 12 -15.61 4.35 -2.64
C THR A 12 -15.54 4.97 -4.03
N ARG A 13 -15.61 4.17 -5.10
CA ARG A 13 -15.58 4.71 -6.47
C ARG A 13 -16.78 5.62 -6.76
N ILE A 14 -17.95 5.30 -6.20
CA ILE A 14 -19.18 6.05 -6.45
C ILE A 14 -19.09 7.42 -5.76
N VAL A 15 -18.68 7.43 -4.49
CA VAL A 15 -18.44 8.67 -3.73
C VAL A 15 -17.36 9.52 -4.41
N GLY A 16 -16.27 8.89 -4.86
CA GLY A 16 -15.18 9.54 -5.59
C GLY A 16 -15.48 9.89 -7.04
N LYS A 17 -16.67 9.55 -7.56
CA LYS A 17 -17.09 9.76 -8.97
C LYS A 17 -16.12 9.17 -9.99
N TYR A 18 -15.57 7.99 -9.70
CA TYR A 18 -14.74 7.22 -10.61
C TYR A 18 -15.57 6.16 -11.35
N GLU A 19 -15.32 6.03 -12.65
CA GLU A 19 -16.03 5.11 -13.54
C GLU A 19 -15.86 3.65 -13.09
N THR A 20 -14.61 3.26 -12.81
CA THR A 20 -14.25 1.91 -12.34
C THR A 20 -13.40 1.97 -11.08
N VAL A 21 -13.39 0.88 -10.31
CA VAL A 21 -12.50 0.75 -9.14
C VAL A 21 -11.02 0.82 -9.54
N ASP A 22 -10.67 0.35 -10.75
CA ASP A 22 -9.30 0.46 -11.26
C ASP A 22 -8.92 1.90 -11.61
N THR A 23 -9.87 2.69 -12.12
CA THR A 23 -9.65 4.14 -12.32
C THR A 23 -9.43 4.84 -10.98
N TYR A 24 -10.20 4.47 -9.96
CA TYR A 24 -10.00 4.96 -8.60
C TYR A 24 -8.60 4.63 -8.10
N TYR A 25 -8.19 3.35 -8.11
CA TYR A 25 -6.86 2.95 -7.67
C TYR A 25 -5.75 3.60 -8.47
N ARG A 26 -5.88 3.71 -9.80
CA ARG A 26 -4.88 4.37 -10.65
C ARG A 26 -4.71 5.85 -10.29
N ARG A 27 -5.80 6.57 -10.06
CA ARG A 27 -5.77 8.03 -9.83
C ARG A 27 -5.43 8.40 -8.39
N CYS A 28 -5.80 7.56 -7.43
CA CYS A 28 -5.57 7.80 -6.00
C CYS A 28 -4.32 7.09 -5.46
N SER A 29 -3.61 6.31 -6.27
CA SER A 29 -2.35 5.68 -5.89
C SER A 29 -1.20 6.68 -5.82
N SER A 30 -0.25 6.43 -4.92
CA SER A 30 1.03 7.13 -4.85
C SER A 30 2.01 6.70 -5.95
N SER A 31 1.75 5.60 -6.68
CA SER A 31 2.71 4.96 -7.57
C SER A 31 3.31 5.90 -8.62
N THR A 32 2.50 6.79 -9.20
CA THR A 32 2.96 7.76 -10.21
C THR A 32 3.90 8.84 -9.64
N TYR A 33 3.88 9.08 -8.34
CA TYR A 33 4.72 10.09 -7.68
C TYR A 33 6.03 9.52 -7.16
N VAL A 34 6.11 8.21 -6.91
CA VAL A 34 7.31 7.53 -6.38
C VAL A 34 8.55 7.81 -7.24
N GLN A 35 8.39 7.86 -8.56
CA GLN A 35 9.49 8.12 -9.48
C GLN A 35 10.06 9.54 -9.40
N SER A 36 9.30 10.51 -8.88
CA SER A 36 9.73 11.91 -8.73
C SER A 36 10.44 12.19 -7.41
N VAL A 37 10.52 11.22 -6.51
CA VAL A 37 11.17 11.36 -5.20
C VAL A 37 12.67 11.68 -5.37
N SER A 38 13.06 12.86 -4.90
CA SER A 38 14.43 13.40 -5.05
C SER A 38 15.25 13.39 -3.76
N ILE A 39 14.60 13.18 -2.62
CA ILE A 39 15.23 13.02 -1.30
C ILE A 39 15.16 11.54 -0.88
N PRO A 40 16.14 11.02 -0.12
CA PRO A 40 16.08 9.65 0.36
C PRO A 40 14.77 9.35 1.09
N LEU A 41 14.06 8.31 0.63
CA LEU A 41 12.76 7.88 1.15
C LEU A 41 12.80 6.40 1.51
N LEU A 42 12.40 6.08 2.74
CA LEU A 42 12.15 4.71 3.18
C LEU A 42 10.63 4.45 3.15
N CYS A 43 10.23 3.47 2.37
CA CYS A 43 8.86 2.95 2.33
C CYS A 43 8.83 1.60 3.04
N ILE A 44 7.90 1.42 3.99
CA ILE A 44 7.73 0.17 4.75
C ILE A 44 6.32 -0.36 4.48
N SER A 45 6.21 -1.66 4.22
CA SER A 45 4.90 -2.31 3.98
C SER A 45 4.87 -3.74 4.51
N ALA A 46 3.75 -4.15 5.10
CA ALA A 46 3.52 -5.52 5.54
C ALA A 46 2.79 -6.31 4.44
N LEU A 47 3.28 -7.52 4.13
CA LEU A 47 2.71 -8.34 3.07
C LEU A 47 1.38 -9.01 3.45
N ASP A 48 1.05 -9.05 4.74
CA ASP A 48 -0.22 -9.54 5.28
C ASP A 48 -1.20 -8.41 5.62
N ASP A 49 -0.96 -7.18 5.16
CA ASP A 49 -1.89 -6.06 5.31
C ASP A 49 -3.19 -6.34 4.50
N PRO A 50 -4.37 -6.41 5.14
CA PRO A 50 -5.64 -6.70 4.47
C PRO A 50 -6.21 -5.50 3.69
N VAL A 51 -5.67 -4.30 3.89
CA VAL A 51 -6.09 -3.04 3.24
C VAL A 51 -5.11 -2.67 2.13
N CYS A 52 -3.82 -2.51 2.47
CA CYS A 52 -2.75 -2.23 1.52
C CYS A 52 -2.10 -3.53 1.06
N THR A 53 -2.85 -4.31 0.27
CA THR A 53 -2.42 -5.65 -0.12
C THR A 53 -1.11 -5.64 -0.89
N ARG A 54 -0.45 -6.81 -0.96
CA ARG A 54 0.81 -7.01 -1.70
C ARG A 54 0.77 -6.47 -3.14
N GLU A 55 -0.39 -6.59 -3.80
CA GLU A 55 -0.61 -6.16 -5.18
C GLU A 55 -0.74 -4.63 -5.32
N ALA A 56 -1.07 -3.94 -4.23
CA ALA A 56 -1.16 -2.48 -4.18
C ALA A 56 0.20 -1.79 -4.01
N ILE A 57 1.26 -2.54 -3.66
CA ILE A 57 2.61 -2.00 -3.49
C ILE A 57 3.19 -1.63 -4.87
N PRO A 58 3.72 -0.40 -5.06
CA PRO A 58 4.31 0.04 -6.32
C PRO A 58 5.74 -0.50 -6.50
N TRP A 59 5.86 -1.82 -6.70
CA TRP A 59 7.13 -2.54 -6.73
C TRP A 59 8.09 -2.01 -7.79
N ASP A 60 7.60 -1.78 -9.01
CA ASP A 60 8.43 -1.39 -10.14
C ASP A 60 8.84 0.08 -10.04
N GLU A 61 7.94 0.95 -9.58
CA GLU A 61 8.24 2.37 -9.39
C GLU A 61 9.24 2.59 -8.25
N CYS A 62 9.13 1.85 -7.15
CA CYS A 62 10.14 1.86 -6.09
C CYS A 62 11.49 1.34 -6.59
N ARG A 63 11.51 0.26 -7.39
CA ARG A 63 12.76 -0.31 -7.94
C ARG A 63 13.44 0.63 -8.94
N ALA A 64 12.66 1.40 -9.69
CA ALA A 64 13.16 2.33 -10.69
C ALA A 64 13.82 3.59 -10.10
N ASN A 65 13.50 3.97 -8.86
CA ASN A 65 14.04 5.16 -8.22
C ASN A 65 15.11 4.84 -7.17
N LYS A 66 16.37 5.22 -7.45
CA LYS A 66 17.52 5.02 -6.54
C LYS A 66 17.41 5.73 -5.19
N ASN A 67 16.54 6.74 -5.07
CA ASN A 67 16.32 7.46 -3.82
C ASN A 67 15.30 6.76 -2.91
N VAL A 68 14.67 5.69 -3.39
CA VAL A 68 13.63 4.97 -2.66
C VAL A 68 14.14 3.61 -2.22
N VAL A 69 13.95 3.30 -0.95
CA VAL A 69 14.14 1.95 -0.40
C VAL A 69 12.78 1.42 0.03
N LEU A 70 12.38 0.29 -0.55
CA LEU A 70 11.17 -0.44 -0.14
C LEU A 70 11.55 -1.60 0.76
N ALA A 71 11.19 -1.52 2.03
CA ALA A 71 11.32 -2.59 3.01
C ALA A 71 9.97 -3.30 3.18
N THR A 72 9.93 -4.61 2.93
CA THR A 72 8.73 -5.41 3.15
C THR A 72 8.95 -6.50 4.17
N ILE A 73 7.97 -6.70 5.03
CA ILE A 73 7.97 -7.76 6.04
C ILE A 73 6.81 -8.72 5.81
N LYS A 74 6.98 -9.97 6.24
CA LYS A 74 5.93 -10.99 6.09
C LYS A 74 4.71 -10.70 6.95
N HIS A 75 4.92 -10.10 8.13
CA HIS A 75 3.89 -9.91 9.14
C HIS A 75 3.97 -8.53 9.78
N GLY A 76 2.83 -7.86 9.89
CA GLY A 76 2.66 -6.56 10.54
C GLY A 76 1.24 -6.00 10.42
N GLY A 77 0.41 -6.59 9.53
CA GLY A 77 -0.95 -6.13 9.30
C GLY A 77 -1.02 -4.66 8.88
N HIS A 78 -2.20 -4.06 9.01
CA HIS A 78 -2.41 -2.65 8.64
C HIS A 78 -1.99 -1.64 9.72
N LEU A 79 -2.07 -2.04 11.00
CA LEU A 79 -2.03 -1.09 12.12
C LEU A 79 -0.92 -1.34 13.15
N ALA A 80 -0.16 -2.44 13.08
CA ALA A 80 0.79 -2.75 14.14
C ALA A 80 1.91 -3.70 13.71
N PHE A 81 3.07 -3.11 13.43
CA PHE A 81 4.35 -3.79 13.31
C PHE A 81 4.78 -4.36 14.67
N PHE A 82 4.11 -5.39 15.19
CA PHE A 82 4.47 -5.92 16.51
C PHE A 82 5.84 -6.61 16.50
N GLU A 83 6.60 -6.43 17.57
CA GLU A 83 7.93 -7.01 17.78
C GLU A 83 8.01 -7.91 19.03
N GLY A 84 9.08 -8.72 19.08
CA GLY A 84 9.36 -9.66 20.17
C GLY A 84 8.66 -11.02 20.02
N ILE A 85 9.10 -12.01 20.81
CA ILE A 85 8.56 -13.38 20.78
C ILE A 85 7.06 -13.41 21.11
N THR A 86 6.61 -12.46 21.92
CA THR A 86 5.24 -12.33 22.40
C THR A 86 4.40 -11.31 21.63
N ALA A 87 4.96 -10.61 20.63
CA ALA A 87 4.29 -9.52 19.91
C ALA A 87 3.71 -8.44 20.85
N SER A 88 4.37 -8.18 21.98
CA SER A 88 3.85 -7.31 23.04
C SER A 88 4.28 -5.83 22.91
N SER A 89 5.17 -5.53 21.98
CA SER A 89 5.67 -4.18 21.71
C SER A 89 5.46 -3.82 20.24
N LEU A 90 5.38 -2.53 19.92
CA LEU A 90 5.33 -2.03 18.54
C LEU A 90 6.76 -1.68 18.09
N TRP A 91 7.07 -2.00 16.84
CA TRP A 91 8.29 -1.61 16.13
C TRP A 91 8.28 -0.11 15.78
#